data_AF-A0A6H5HGQ2-F1
#
_entry.id   AF-A0A6H5HGQ2-F1
#
_cell.length_a   1.000
_cell.length_b   1.000
_cell.length_c   1.000
_cell.angle_alpha   90.00
_cell.angle_beta   90.00
_cell.angle_gamma   90.00
#
_symmetry.space_group_name_H-M   'P 1'
#
loop_
_entity.id
_entity.type
_entity.pdbx_description
1 polymer ?
#
loop_
_entity_poly.entity_id
_entity_poly.type
_entity_poly.pdbx_seq_one_letter_code
_entity_poly.pdbx_strand_id
1 'polypeptide(L)'
;MDQARKVRVCITNEQNPNDSKSSMHFLKWIQLDGGDVIYEFPPEFQQLNSKHRTLLQIPTVKSVLKTLTRRGSYRIIAITLPATTVPLYFDDNGNSVFEEYYLEEKDLQKWKSETYPVPTGQGPSQLSSEAQNAAILEILQKLTATTEEPQPQRME
;
A
#
# COMPACT_ATOMS: atom_id res chain seq x y z
N MET A 1 11.82 -24.11 -13.95
CA MET A 1 11.40 -22.84 -14.59
C MET A 1 11.37 -21.81 -13.50
N ASP A 2 12.49 -21.13 -13.30
CA ASP A 2 12.72 -20.23 -12.18
C ASP A 2 12.29 -18.82 -12.61
N GLN A 3 10.98 -18.56 -12.54
CA GLN A 3 10.44 -17.26 -12.94
C GLN A 3 10.28 -16.33 -11.74
N ALA A 4 10.84 -15.13 -11.86
CA ALA A 4 10.61 -14.06 -10.90
C ALA A 4 9.15 -13.60 -10.94
N ARG A 5 8.57 -13.26 -9.79
CA ARG A 5 7.14 -12.94 -9.66
C ARG A 5 6.94 -11.55 -9.06
N LYS A 6 6.10 -10.73 -9.68
CA LYS A 6 5.72 -9.43 -9.14
C LYS A 6 4.63 -9.62 -8.09
N VAL A 7 4.79 -8.97 -6.94
CA VAL A 7 3.86 -9.02 -5.82
C VAL A 7 3.76 -7.65 -5.16
N ARG A 8 2.68 -7.41 -4.46
CA ARG A 8 2.53 -6.32 -3.51
C ARG A 8 2.59 -6.85 -2.10
N VAL A 9 3.23 -6.11 -1.21
CA VAL A 9 3.35 -6.47 0.20
C VAL A 9 3.03 -5.28 1.09
N CYS A 10 2.44 -5.54 2.24
CA CYS A 10 2.24 -4.54 3.28
C CYS A 10 3.21 -4.74 4.44
N ILE A 11 4.03 -3.71 4.67
CA ILE A 11 4.98 -3.66 5.77
C ILE A 11 4.51 -2.61 6.78
N THR A 12 4.34 -3.02 8.03
CA THR A 12 3.99 -2.15 9.16
C THR A 12 5.20 -1.96 10.07
N ASN A 13 5.24 -0.86 10.81
CA ASN A 13 6.19 -0.65 11.91
C ASN A 13 5.42 -0.59 13.22
N GLU A 14 5.46 -1.67 14.00
CA GLU A 14 4.66 -1.83 15.22
C GLU A 14 5.55 -1.93 16.46
N GLN A 15 4.94 -1.86 17.64
CA GLN A 15 5.67 -2.06 18.88
C GLN A 15 6.22 -3.49 18.94
N ASN A 16 7.47 -3.63 19.39
CA ASN A 16 8.02 -4.96 19.64
C ASN A 16 7.28 -5.58 20.84
N PRO A 17 6.69 -6.78 20.70
CA PRO A 17 5.93 -7.41 21.79
C PRO A 17 6.78 -7.71 23.03
N ASN A 18 8.10 -7.86 22.86
CA ASN A 18 9.03 -8.14 23.96
C ASN A 18 9.66 -6.88 24.55
N ASP A 19 9.60 -5.74 23.87
CA ASP A 19 10.21 -4.48 24.33
C ASP A 19 9.39 -3.27 23.88
N SER A 20 8.71 -2.62 24.83
CA SER A 20 7.78 -1.53 24.54
C SER A 20 8.47 -0.27 23.99
N LYS A 21 9.78 -0.14 24.19
CA LYS A 21 10.61 1.01 23.79
C LYS A 21 11.09 0.91 22.33
N SER A 22 11.21 -0.30 21.79
CA SER A 22 11.58 -0.53 20.40
C SER A 22 10.36 -0.74 19.50
N SER A 23 10.57 -0.52 18.22
CA SER A 23 9.59 -0.85 17.18
C SER A 23 10.21 -1.88 16.25
N MET A 24 9.37 -2.67 15.60
CA MET A 24 9.77 -3.75 14.72
C MET A 24 8.89 -3.78 13.48
N HIS A 25 9.48 -4.21 12.37
CA HIS A 25 8.79 -4.31 11.10
C HIS A 25 8.08 -5.66 10.96
N PHE A 26 6.82 -5.61 10.53
CA PHE A 26 5.98 -6.78 10.30
C PHE A 26 5.48 -6.81 8.85
N LEU A 27 5.43 -7.98 8.25
CA LEU A 27 4.81 -8.26 6.97
C LEU A 27 3.38 -8.76 7.22
N LYS A 28 2.38 -7.94 6.91
CA LYS A 28 0.98 -8.29 7.20
C LYS A 28 0.39 -9.25 6.17
N TRP A 29 0.61 -8.95 4.90
CA TRP A 29 0.05 -9.71 3.80
C TRP A 29 0.88 -9.58 2.54
N ILE A 30 0.65 -10.52 1.62
CA ILE A 30 1.19 -10.53 0.26
C ILE A 30 0.04 -10.63 -0.74
N GLN A 31 0.23 -10.05 -1.93
CA GLN A 31 -0.74 -10.02 -3.00
C GLN A 31 -0.01 -10.27 -4.32
N LEU A 32 -0.55 -11.14 -5.17
CA LEU A 32 -0.06 -11.30 -6.54
C LEU A 32 -0.33 -10.02 -7.35
N ASP A 33 0.63 -9.59 -8.16
CA ASP A 33 0.43 -8.42 -9.00
C ASP A 33 -0.74 -8.65 -9.98
N GLY A 34 -1.75 -7.77 -9.90
CA GLY A 34 -2.98 -7.90 -10.69
C GLY A 34 -4.09 -8.76 -10.06
N GLY A 35 -3.89 -9.34 -8.87
CA GLY A 35 -4.95 -10.03 -8.12
C GLY A 35 -5.74 -9.09 -7.20
N ASP A 36 -7.00 -9.42 -6.92
CA ASP A 36 -7.87 -8.65 -6.01
C ASP A 36 -7.84 -9.14 -4.55
N VAL A 37 -7.32 -10.35 -4.33
CA VAL A 37 -7.21 -10.97 -3.01
C VAL A 37 -5.83 -10.72 -2.39
N ILE A 38 -5.81 -10.57 -1.07
CA ILE A 38 -4.57 -10.58 -0.27
C ILE A 38 -4.50 -11.86 0.53
N TYR A 39 -3.27 -12.27 0.81
CA TYR A 39 -2.96 -13.45 1.61
C TYR A 39 -2.30 -12.99 2.90
N GLU A 40 -3.01 -13.11 4.01
CA GLU A 40 -2.54 -12.63 5.31
C GLU A 40 -1.59 -13.64 5.98
N PHE A 41 -0.48 -13.12 6.52
CA PHE A 41 0.45 -13.93 7.31
C PHE A 41 -0.08 -14.10 8.74
N PRO A 42 -0.08 -15.32 9.29
CA PRO A 42 -0.32 -15.56 10.71
C PRO A 42 0.61 -14.73 11.61
N PRO A 43 0.18 -14.27 12.80
CA PRO A 43 0.96 -13.39 13.67
C PRO A 43 2.37 -13.90 13.99
N GLU A 44 2.55 -15.21 14.08
CA GLU A 44 3.84 -15.87 14.33
C GLU A 44 4.83 -15.77 13.15
N PHE A 45 4.31 -15.57 11.93
CA PHE A 45 5.11 -15.44 10.72
C PHE A 45 5.33 -14.00 10.28
N GLN A 46 4.56 -13.04 10.79
CA GLN A 46 4.63 -11.64 10.35
C GLN A 46 6.00 -10.97 10.61
N GLN A 47 6.84 -11.47 11.51
CA GLN A 47 8.08 -10.78 11.89
C GLN A 47 9.11 -10.75 10.76
N LEU A 48 9.31 -9.57 10.15
CA LEU A 48 10.09 -9.42 8.92
C LEU A 48 11.57 -9.85 9.09
N ASN A 49 12.22 -9.43 10.18
CA ASN A 49 13.65 -9.69 10.40
C ASN A 49 14.00 -11.16 10.67
N SER A 50 13.05 -11.91 11.23
CA SER A 50 13.24 -13.31 11.62
C SER A 50 12.79 -14.24 10.51
N LYS A 51 11.60 -14.00 9.94
CA LYS A 51 10.92 -14.93 9.03
C LYS A 51 11.14 -14.61 7.56
N HIS A 52 11.34 -13.34 7.20
CA HIS A 52 11.39 -12.89 5.81
C HIS A 52 12.75 -12.32 5.40
N ARG A 53 13.84 -12.95 5.84
CA ARG A 53 15.22 -12.50 5.57
C ARG A 53 15.54 -12.34 4.08
N THR A 54 14.91 -13.13 3.22
CA THR A 54 15.05 -13.04 1.76
C THR A 54 14.46 -11.73 1.22
N LEU A 55 13.33 -11.26 1.74
CA LEU A 55 12.75 -9.96 1.35
C LEU A 55 13.65 -8.80 1.76
N LEU A 56 14.34 -8.91 2.89
CA LEU A 56 15.30 -7.89 3.32
C LEU A 56 16.44 -7.70 2.33
N GLN A 57 16.72 -8.66 1.43
CA GLN A 57 17.76 -8.49 0.41
C GLN A 57 17.30 -7.62 -0.76
N ILE A 58 15.99 -7.42 -0.92
CA ILE A 58 15.42 -6.62 -2.01
C ILE A 58 15.67 -5.13 -1.72
N PRO A 59 16.33 -4.38 -2.64
CA PRO A 59 16.68 -2.97 -2.42
C PRO A 59 15.48 -2.09 -2.09
N THR A 60 14.34 -2.30 -2.76
CA THR A 60 13.09 -1.57 -2.50
C THR A 60 12.61 -1.76 -1.07
N VAL A 61 12.67 -2.98 -0.55
CA VAL A 61 12.32 -3.28 0.85
C VAL A 61 13.27 -2.54 1.79
N LYS A 62 14.59 -2.63 1.59
CA LYS A 62 15.58 -1.91 2.41
C LYS A 62 15.31 -0.39 2.46
N SER A 63 15.02 0.21 1.31
CA SER A 63 14.70 1.64 1.21
C SER A 63 13.42 1.99 1.98
N VAL A 64 12.39 1.15 1.88
CA VAL A 64 11.13 1.34 2.61
C VAL A 64 11.35 1.27 4.12
N LEU A 65 12.08 0.28 4.61
CA LEU A 65 12.38 0.15 6.05
C LEU A 65 13.11 1.37 6.62
N LYS A 66 14.01 1.98 5.83
CA LYS A 66 14.68 3.24 6.22
C LYS A 66 13.70 4.41 6.36
N THR A 67 12.65 4.45 5.55
CA THR A 67 11.64 5.51 5.60
C THR A 67 10.49 5.22 6.57
N LEU A 68 10.29 3.95 6.93
CA LEU A 68 9.20 3.49 7.79
C LEU A 68 9.62 3.52 9.26
N THR A 69 9.82 4.73 9.79
CA THR A 69 10.36 4.97 11.13
C THR A 69 9.28 5.26 12.17
N ARG A 70 8.13 5.78 11.75
CA ARG A 70 7.02 6.11 12.66
C ARG A 70 6.29 4.84 13.11
N ARG A 71 6.13 4.64 14.42
CA ARG A 71 5.33 3.54 14.97
C ARG A 71 3.86 3.67 14.56
N GLY A 72 3.22 2.56 14.24
CA GLY A 72 1.84 2.48 13.74
C GLY A 72 1.69 2.86 12.25
N SER A 73 2.79 3.21 11.57
CA SER A 73 2.77 3.49 10.14
C SER A 73 2.97 2.21 9.32
N TYR A 74 2.53 2.26 8.07
CA TYR A 74 2.65 1.18 7.13
C TYR A 74 2.98 1.69 5.73
N ARG A 75 3.50 0.81 4.88
CA ARG A 75 3.62 1.04 3.44
C ARG A 75 3.24 -0.22 2.68
N ILE A 76 2.51 -0.01 1.60
CA ILE A 76 2.25 -1.02 0.58
C ILE A 76 3.21 -0.76 -0.56
N ILE A 77 3.98 -1.77 -0.95
CA ILE A 77 4.98 -1.65 -2.02
C ILE A 77 4.85 -2.79 -3.01
N ALA A 78 5.09 -2.48 -4.28
CA ALA A 78 5.28 -3.48 -5.31
C ALA A 78 6.76 -3.90 -5.35
N ILE A 79 7.01 -5.20 -5.34
CA ILE A 79 8.35 -5.79 -5.43
C ILE A 79 8.33 -6.94 -6.42
N THR A 80 9.50 -7.26 -6.97
CA THR A 80 9.70 -8.47 -7.74
C THR A 80 10.42 -9.48 -6.86
N LEU A 81 9.75 -10.59 -6.54
CA LEU A 81 10.38 -11.73 -5.89
C LEU A 81 11.30 -12.42 -6.89
N PRO A 82 12.60 -12.57 -6.57
CA PRO A 82 13.49 -13.36 -7.40
C PRO A 82 13.03 -14.83 -7.39
N ALA A 83 13.32 -15.55 -8.46
CA ALA A 83 12.84 -16.91 -8.63
C ALA A 83 13.23 -17.87 -7.50
N THR A 84 14.39 -17.65 -6.86
CA THR A 84 14.84 -18.41 -5.69
C THR A 84 14.00 -18.17 -4.43
N THR A 85 13.25 -17.06 -4.38
CA THR A 85 12.41 -16.67 -3.24
C THR A 85 10.94 -16.95 -3.49
N VAL A 86 10.49 -17.03 -4.74
CA VAL A 86 9.12 -17.41 -5.10
C VAL A 86 8.64 -18.70 -4.40
N PRO A 87 9.39 -19.82 -4.38
CA PRO A 87 8.93 -21.06 -3.74
C PRO A 87 8.79 -20.96 -2.21
N LEU A 88 9.27 -19.88 -1.59
CA LEU A 88 9.08 -19.63 -0.15
C LEU A 88 7.72 -19.03 0.18
N TYR A 89 7.04 -18.46 -0.82
CA TYR A 89 5.76 -17.75 -0.65
C TYR A 89 4.64 -18.35 -1.51
N PHE A 90 4.99 -19.22 -2.46
CA PHE A 90 4.05 -19.83 -3.39
C PHE A 90 4.42 -21.29 -3.63
N ASP A 91 3.43 -22.17 -3.68
CA ASP A 91 3.60 -23.54 -4.13
C ASP A 91 3.64 -23.64 -5.67
N ASP A 92 3.86 -24.86 -6.20
CA ASP A 92 3.89 -25.14 -7.64
C ASP A 92 2.56 -24.87 -8.36
N ASN A 93 1.44 -24.89 -7.63
CA ASN A 93 0.11 -24.57 -8.11
C ASN A 93 -0.18 -23.06 -8.06
N GLY A 94 0.75 -22.28 -7.49
CA GLY A 94 0.65 -20.84 -7.35
C GLY A 94 -0.16 -20.37 -6.14
N ASN A 95 -0.54 -21.27 -5.22
CA ASN A 95 -1.21 -20.88 -3.99
C ASN A 95 -0.20 -20.23 -3.04
N SER A 96 -0.65 -19.23 -2.27
CA SER A 96 0.21 -18.60 -1.28
C SER A 96 0.41 -19.48 -0.05
N VAL A 97 1.65 -19.90 0.16
CA VAL A 97 2.09 -20.79 1.25
C VAL A 97 3.34 -20.20 1.89
N PHE A 98 3.45 -20.30 3.21
CA PHE A 98 4.66 -19.91 3.94
C PHE A 98 4.97 -20.93 5.03
N GLU A 99 6.19 -21.49 5.06
CA GLU A 99 6.61 -22.53 6.01
C GLU A 99 5.55 -23.65 6.16
N GLU A 100 5.03 -24.15 5.02
CA GLU A 100 3.98 -25.19 4.93
C GLU A 100 2.56 -24.76 5.36
N TYR A 101 2.36 -23.50 5.71
CA TYR A 101 1.05 -22.94 6.06
C TYR A 101 0.39 -22.24 4.86
N TYR A 102 -0.84 -22.64 4.52
CA TYR A 102 -1.65 -21.93 3.54
C TYR A 102 -2.16 -20.61 4.12
N LEU A 103 -1.82 -19.51 3.47
CA LEU A 103 -2.20 -18.17 3.94
C LEU A 103 -3.70 -17.93 3.74
N GLU A 104 -4.32 -17.21 4.67
CA GLU A 104 -5.75 -16.90 4.60
C GLU A 104 -6.02 -15.83 3.53
N GLU A 105 -6.95 -16.14 2.63
CA GLU A 105 -7.46 -15.19 1.65
C GLU A 105 -8.36 -14.15 2.31
N LYS A 106 -8.02 -12.87 2.13
CA LYS A 106 -8.81 -11.75 2.57
C LYS A 106 -9.07 -10.77 1.43
N ASP A 107 -10.18 -10.07 1.56
CA ASP A 107 -10.49 -8.93 0.71
C ASP A 107 -9.66 -7.71 1.15
N LEU A 108 -8.98 -7.08 0.18
CA LEU A 108 -8.12 -5.93 0.46
C LEU A 108 -8.91 -4.73 1.02
N GLN A 109 -10.14 -4.51 0.56
CA GLN A 109 -10.96 -3.39 1.03
C GLN A 109 -11.38 -3.63 2.48
N LYS A 110 -11.81 -4.86 2.79
CA LYS A 110 -12.15 -5.28 4.14
C LYS A 110 -10.97 -5.07 5.09
N TRP A 111 -9.77 -5.51 4.73
CA TRP A 111 -8.57 -5.31 5.56
C TRP A 111 -8.26 -3.83 5.82
N LYS A 112 -8.42 -2.96 4.80
CA LYS A 112 -8.23 -1.51 4.96
C LYS A 112 -9.24 -0.93 5.96
N SER A 113 -10.50 -1.34 5.88
CA SER A 113 -11.57 -0.90 6.78
C SER A 113 -11.36 -1.37 8.23
N GLU A 114 -10.82 -2.58 8.42
CA GLU A 114 -10.58 -3.16 9.75
C GLU A 114 -9.30 -2.61 10.42
N THR A 115 -8.23 -2.44 9.65
CA THR A 115 -6.92 -2.01 10.18
C THR A 115 -6.88 -0.51 10.45
N TYR A 116 -7.65 0.26 9.68
CA TYR A 116 -7.83 1.69 9.87
C TYR A 116 -9.33 2.00 9.80
N PRO A 117 -10.07 1.80 10.89
CA PRO A 117 -11.39 2.41 10.99
C PRO A 117 -11.14 3.91 10.83
N VAL A 118 -11.69 4.47 9.75
CA VAL A 118 -11.69 5.91 9.51
C VAL A 118 -12.10 6.58 10.83
N PRO A 119 -11.29 7.46 11.44
CA PRO A 119 -11.76 8.25 12.55
C PRO A 119 -12.98 9.01 12.04
N THR A 120 -14.15 8.69 12.59
CA THR A 120 -15.45 9.33 12.32
C THR A 120 -15.26 10.84 12.36
N GLY A 121 -15.10 11.46 11.19
CA GLY A 121 -14.73 12.87 11.05
C GLY A 121 -13.92 13.23 9.81
N GLN A 122 -13.25 12.29 9.14
CA GLN A 122 -12.64 12.54 7.83
C GLN A 122 -13.03 11.44 6.86
N GLY A 123 -13.93 11.77 5.93
CA GLY A 123 -14.43 10.85 4.91
C GLY A 123 -13.32 10.15 4.12
N PRO A 124 -13.67 9.06 3.40
CA PRO A 124 -12.71 8.26 2.68
C PRO A 124 -11.87 9.16 1.77
N SER A 125 -10.55 9.04 1.84
CA SER A 125 -9.64 9.45 0.76
C SER A 125 -9.85 8.55 -0.46
N GLN A 126 -11.10 8.40 -0.91
CA GLN A 126 -11.38 8.51 -2.31
C GLN A 126 -11.16 10.00 -2.62
N LEU A 127 -10.07 10.31 -3.32
CA LEU A 127 -10.22 11.29 -4.40
C LEU A 127 -11.23 10.64 -5.36
N SER A 128 -12.52 10.74 -4.99
CA SER A 128 -13.63 10.45 -5.86
C SER A 128 -13.42 11.36 -7.05
N SER A 129 -13.32 10.77 -8.24
CA SER A 129 -13.12 11.51 -9.48
C SER A 129 -14.12 12.66 -9.62
N GLU A 130 -15.28 12.61 -8.95
CA GLU A 130 -16.26 13.68 -8.87
C GLU A 130 -15.75 14.98 -8.21
N ALA A 131 -14.92 14.90 -7.15
CA ALA A 131 -14.35 16.08 -6.49
C ALA A 131 -13.21 16.71 -7.31
N GLN A 132 -12.40 15.89 -7.99
CA GLN A 132 -11.41 16.38 -8.96
C GLN A 132 -12.09 17.00 -10.19
N ASN A 133 -13.18 16.40 -10.67
CA ASN A 133 -13.95 16.92 -11.81
C ASN A 133 -14.66 18.23 -11.46
N ALA A 134 -15.21 18.37 -10.26
CA ALA A 134 -15.83 19.63 -9.80
C ALA A 134 -14.81 20.77 -9.68
N ALA A 135 -13.61 20.49 -9.17
CA ALA A 135 -12.53 21.49 -9.11
C ALA A 135 -12.05 21.92 -10.50
N ILE A 136 -11.99 20.99 -11.47
CA ILE A 136 -11.66 21.32 -12.87
C ILE A 136 -12.75 22.19 -13.49
N LEU A 137 -14.04 21.91 -13.23
CA LEU A 137 -15.15 22.75 -13.72
C LEU A 137 -15.14 24.16 -13.12
N GLU A 138 -14.82 24.31 -11.84
CA GLU A 138 -14.74 25.64 -11.20
C GLU A 138 -13.59 26.48 -11.80
N ILE A 139 -12.45 25.86 -12.07
CA ILE A 139 -11.30 26.53 -12.72
C ILE A 139 -11.65 26.94 -14.16
N LEU A 140 -12.35 26.08 -14.92
CA LEU A 140 -12.80 26.39 -16.27
C LEU A 140 -13.82 27.55 -16.30
N GLN A 141 -14.75 27.61 -15.35
CA GLN A 141 -15.72 28.71 -15.22
C GLN A 141 -15.06 30.05 -14.86
N LYS A 142 -14.00 30.03 -14.07
CA LYS A 142 -13.22 31.24 -13.73
C LYS A 142 -12.43 31.78 -14.91
N LEU A 143 -11.94 30.90 -15.79
CA LEU A 143 -11.17 31.30 -16.97
C LEU A 143 -12.08 31.87 -18.08
N THR A 144 -13.33 31.45 -18.19
CA THR A 144 -14.27 31.99 -19.19
C THR A 144 -14.92 33.32 -18.77
N ALA A 145 -14.92 33.66 -17.48
CA ALA A 145 -15.52 34.90 -16.95
C ALA A 145 -14.56 36.11 -16.94
N THR A 146 -13.30 35.95 -17.34
CA THR A 146 -12.31 37.05 -17.33
C THR A 146 -11.92 37.42 -18.76
N THR A 147 -12.90 37.81 -19.56
CA THR A 147 -12.69 38.54 -20.83
C THR A 147 -13.85 39.52 -20.98
N GLU A 148 -13.91 40.50 -20.08
CA GLU A 148 -14.58 41.77 -20.39
C GLU A 148 -13.52 42.76 -20.86
N GLU A 149 -13.54 42.93 -22.18
CA GLU A 149 -12.88 43.93 -22.98
C GLU A 149 -13.28 45.35 -22.49
N PRO A 150 -12.35 46.27 -22.18
CA PRO A 150 -12.72 47.64 -21.86
C PRO A 150 -13.14 48.37 -23.15
N GLN A 151 -14.44 48.67 -23.28
CA GLN A 151 -14.95 49.55 -24.34
C GLN A 151 -14.41 50.98 -24.17
N PRO A 152 -14.03 51.67 -25.26
CA PRO A 152 -13.50 53.02 -25.21
C PRO A 152 -14.63 54.04 -24.95
N GLN A 153 -14.56 54.77 -23.84
CA GLN A 153 -15.41 55.95 -23.66
C GLN A 153 -14.98 57.05 -24.64
N ARG A 154 -15.89 57.32 -25.59
CA ARG A 154 -15.83 58.37 -26.59
C ARG A 154 -16.19 59.72 -25.94
N MET A 155 -15.48 60.76 -26.41
CA MET A 155 -15.67 62.21 -26.24
C MET A 155 -17.02 62.69 -25.73
N GLU A 156 -16.98 63.67 -24.82
CA GLU A 156 -17.55 65.01 -25.02
C GLU A 156 -16.63 66.07 -24.38
#